data_AF-A0A1H9RAF4-F1
#
_entry.id   AF-A0A1H9RAF4-F1
#
_cell.length_a   1.000
_cell.length_b   1.000
_cell.length_c   1.000
_cell.angle_alpha   90.00
_cell.angle_beta   90.00
_cell.angle_gamma   90.00
#
_symmetry.space_group_name_H-M   'P 1'
#
loop_
_entity.id
_entity.type
_entity.pdbx_description
1 polymer ?
#
loop_
_entity_poly.entity_id
_entity_poly.type
_entity_poly.pdbx_seq_one_letter_code
_entity_poly.pdbx_strand_id
1 'polypeptide(L)'
;MTLKVYLSGEIHSDWRERITVGARDLDVSFDAPVTDHGASDDCGVAILGAEDQKFWHDHKGAKLNAIRTRRGIEQADVVVVRFGDKYKQWNAAFDAGYASALGKALVVLHPPEHQHALKEVDAAALAVAEEPEQVVEILRYVLTGALPDRAARAAE
;
A
#
# COMPACT_ATOMS: atom_id res chain seq x y z
N MET A 1 19.97 3.95 8.78
CA MET A 1 18.62 3.96 9.39
C MET A 1 17.74 3.33 8.36
N THR A 2 17.16 2.17 8.65
CA THR A 2 16.32 1.44 7.69
C THR A 2 15.00 2.18 7.49
N LEU A 3 14.66 2.51 6.24
CA LEU A 3 13.41 3.18 5.90
C LEU A 3 12.24 2.19 5.99
N LYS A 4 11.19 2.54 6.73
CA LYS A 4 10.01 1.68 6.89
C LYS A 4 8.93 2.05 5.87
N VAL A 5 8.54 1.09 5.05
CA VAL A 5 7.55 1.29 3.99
C VAL A 5 6.35 0.37 4.21
N TYR A 6 5.14 0.94 4.27
CA TYR A 6 3.90 0.16 4.34
C TYR A 6 3.21 0.11 2.97
N LEU A 7 2.97 -1.09 2.45
CA LEU A 7 2.40 -1.35 1.12
C LEU A 7 0.90 -1.68 1.24
N SER A 8 0.05 -0.65 1.28
CA SER A 8 -1.41 -0.81 1.30
C SER A 8 -2.01 -0.88 -0.12
N GLY A 9 -3.22 -1.39 -0.23
CA GLY A 9 -3.99 -1.45 -1.46
C GLY A 9 -4.33 -2.87 -1.89
N GLU A 10 -4.68 -2.99 -3.16
CA GLU A 10 -5.16 -4.23 -3.79
C GLU A 10 -4.21 -5.43 -3.62
N ILE A 11 -4.78 -6.65 -3.59
CA ILE A 11 -4.05 -7.91 -3.34
C ILE A 11 -4.19 -8.92 -4.48
N HIS A 12 -4.58 -8.45 -5.67
CA HIS A 12 -4.91 -9.24 -6.86
C HIS A 12 -3.85 -9.17 -7.97
N SER A 13 -2.71 -8.52 -7.74
CA SER A 13 -1.55 -8.50 -8.64
C SER A 13 -0.23 -8.67 -7.87
N ASP A 14 0.88 -8.71 -8.61
CA ASP A 14 2.25 -8.92 -8.15
C ASP A 14 2.98 -7.61 -7.75
N TRP A 15 2.31 -6.46 -7.75
CA TRP A 15 2.94 -5.15 -7.57
C TRP A 15 3.81 -5.02 -6.31
N ARG A 16 3.42 -5.65 -5.19
CA ARG A 16 4.24 -5.66 -3.95
C ARG A 16 5.53 -6.43 -4.15
N GLU A 17 5.47 -7.58 -4.83
CA GLU A 17 6.64 -8.38 -5.13
C GLU A 17 7.59 -7.59 -6.03
N ARG A 18 7.08 -6.93 -7.09
CA ARG A 18 7.88 -6.04 -7.94
C ARG A 18 8.62 -4.96 -7.16
N ILE A 19 7.96 -4.29 -6.20
CA ILE A 19 8.60 -3.28 -5.34
C ILE A 19 9.65 -3.91 -4.43
N THR A 20 9.30 -4.98 -3.71
CA THR A 20 10.21 -5.60 -2.73
C THR A 20 11.45 -6.20 -3.38
N VAL A 21 11.29 -6.84 -4.56
CA VAL A 21 12.40 -7.39 -5.34
C VAL A 21 13.24 -6.26 -5.97
N GLY A 22 12.60 -5.23 -6.51
CA GLY A 22 13.29 -4.09 -7.14
C GLY A 22 14.08 -3.24 -6.14
N ALA A 23 13.66 -3.21 -4.87
CA ALA A 23 14.31 -2.47 -3.79
C ALA A 23 15.26 -3.32 -2.93
N ARG A 24 15.58 -4.55 -3.33
CA ARG A 24 16.39 -5.50 -2.54
C ARG A 24 17.80 -5.01 -2.19
N ASP A 25 18.32 -4.05 -2.96
CA ASP A 25 19.62 -3.42 -2.76
C ASP A 25 19.56 -2.16 -1.86
N LEU A 26 18.37 -1.79 -1.38
CA LEU A 26 18.15 -0.63 -0.53
C LEU A 26 17.98 -1.02 0.95
N ASP A 27 18.37 -0.13 1.87
CA ASP A 27 18.12 -0.26 3.32
C ASP A 27 16.65 0.08 3.66
N VAL A 28 15.73 -0.78 3.20
CA VAL A 28 14.27 -0.64 3.34
C VAL A 28 13.69 -1.88 4.03
N SER A 29 12.76 -1.68 4.96
CA SER A 29 11.92 -2.74 5.52
C SER A 29 10.47 -2.54 5.09
N PHE A 30 9.86 -3.57 4.51
CA PHE A 30 8.48 -3.54 4.05
C PHE A 30 7.53 -4.23 5.03
N ASP A 31 6.33 -3.67 5.19
CA ASP A 31 5.19 -4.29 5.86
C ASP A 31 3.93 -4.12 5.00
N ALA A 32 2.92 -4.97 5.20
CA ALA A 32 1.70 -4.99 4.37
C ALA A 32 0.50 -5.60 5.12
N PRO A 33 -0.73 -5.37 4.62
CA PRO A 33 -1.90 -6.11 5.08
C PRO A 33 -1.76 -7.63 4.90
N VAL A 34 -2.61 -8.40 5.57
CA VAL A 34 -2.75 -9.84 5.32
C VAL A 34 -3.27 -10.04 3.89
N THR A 35 -2.50 -10.72 3.05
CA THR A 35 -2.86 -11.00 1.64
C THR A 35 -3.56 -12.34 1.44
N ASP A 36 -3.52 -13.21 2.45
CA ASP A 36 -4.35 -14.41 2.50
C ASP A 36 -5.81 -14.01 2.77
N HIS A 37 -6.64 -14.12 1.74
CA HIS A 37 -8.05 -13.76 1.79
C HIS A 37 -8.82 -14.49 2.89
N GLY A 38 -8.67 -15.82 3.01
CA GLY A 38 -9.42 -16.60 3.99
C GLY A 38 -9.00 -16.25 5.42
N ALA A 39 -7.68 -16.13 5.65
CA ALA A 39 -7.18 -15.70 6.94
C ALA A 39 -7.63 -14.28 7.30
N SER A 40 -7.66 -13.36 6.34
CA SER A 40 -8.11 -11.97 6.53
C SER A 40 -9.61 -11.91 6.87
N ASP A 41 -10.45 -12.65 6.15
CA ASP A 41 -11.91 -12.62 6.31
C ASP A 41 -12.34 -13.30 7.62
N ASP A 42 -11.71 -14.43 7.96
CA ASP A 42 -12.15 -15.28 9.09
C ASP A 42 -11.44 -14.95 10.41
N CYS A 43 -10.40 -14.09 10.42
CA CYS A 43 -9.61 -13.83 11.64
C CYS A 43 -10.46 -13.42 12.84
N GLY A 44 -11.51 -12.64 12.61
CA GLY A 44 -12.43 -12.18 13.64
C GLY A 44 -13.19 -13.32 14.31
N VAL A 45 -13.79 -14.22 13.53
CA VAL A 45 -14.59 -15.33 14.05
C VAL A 45 -13.74 -16.47 14.58
N ALA A 46 -12.56 -16.69 14.00
CA ALA A 46 -11.59 -17.66 14.49
C ALA A 46 -11.07 -17.34 15.89
N ILE A 47 -10.96 -16.04 16.25
CA ILE A 47 -10.39 -15.58 17.52
C ILE A 47 -11.47 -15.19 18.54
N LEU A 48 -12.52 -14.47 18.11
CA LEU A 48 -13.55 -13.89 18.98
C LEU A 48 -14.87 -14.68 18.98
N GLY A 49 -14.87 -15.88 18.40
CA GLY A 49 -16.04 -16.75 18.29
C GLY A 49 -16.88 -16.50 17.04
N ALA A 50 -17.60 -17.54 16.62
CA ALA A 50 -18.44 -17.56 15.43
C ALA A 50 -19.57 -16.50 15.48
N GLU A 51 -20.06 -16.14 14.30
CA GLU A 51 -21.18 -15.20 14.12
C GLU A 51 -22.17 -15.77 13.11
N ASP A 52 -23.45 -15.73 13.44
CA ASP A 52 -24.52 -16.21 12.55
C ASP A 52 -24.87 -15.19 11.46
N GLN A 53 -24.62 -13.90 11.72
CA GLN A 53 -24.90 -12.82 10.78
C GLN A 53 -23.62 -12.37 10.09
N LYS A 54 -23.64 -12.37 8.75
CA LYS A 54 -22.51 -11.96 7.93
C LYS A 54 -21.97 -10.57 8.29
N PHE A 55 -22.84 -9.63 8.67
CA PHE A 55 -22.41 -8.30 9.10
C PHE A 55 -21.44 -8.36 10.29
N TRP A 56 -21.74 -9.16 11.32
CA TRP A 56 -20.89 -9.26 12.51
C TRP A 56 -19.63 -10.08 12.26
N HIS A 57 -19.73 -11.10 11.39
CA HIS A 57 -18.57 -11.82 10.87
C HIS A 57 -17.56 -10.85 10.24
N ASP A 58 -17.99 -10.10 9.23
CA ASP A 58 -17.15 -9.14 8.52
C ASP A 58 -16.69 -8.02 9.45
N HIS A 59 -17.54 -7.57 10.38
CA HIS A 59 -17.18 -6.53 11.35
C HIS A 59 -16.03 -6.96 12.25
N LYS A 60 -16.06 -8.19 12.79
CA LYS A 60 -14.98 -8.72 13.62
C LYS A 60 -13.67 -8.80 12.82
N GLY A 61 -13.71 -9.36 11.61
CA GLY A 61 -12.54 -9.44 10.74
C GLY A 61 -11.96 -8.06 10.43
N ALA A 62 -12.82 -7.12 10.03
CA ALA A 62 -12.42 -5.75 9.73
C ALA A 62 -11.76 -5.04 10.94
N LYS A 63 -12.22 -5.27 12.17
CA LYS A 63 -11.63 -4.65 13.36
C LYS A 63 -10.23 -5.18 13.66
N LEU A 64 -9.99 -6.48 13.53
CA LEU A 64 -8.66 -7.06 13.73
C LEU A 64 -7.68 -6.61 12.64
N ASN A 65 -8.13 -6.61 11.38
CA ASN A 65 -7.34 -6.07 10.28
C ASN A 65 -7.02 -4.58 10.48
N ALA A 66 -7.97 -3.78 10.99
CA ALA A 66 -7.74 -2.39 11.30
C ALA A 66 -6.64 -2.18 12.37
N ILE A 67 -6.54 -3.05 13.38
CA ILE A 67 -5.45 -2.97 14.38
C ILE A 67 -4.09 -3.15 13.69
N ARG A 68 -3.98 -4.14 12.79
CA ARG A 68 -2.74 -4.40 12.03
C ARG A 68 -2.41 -3.25 11.09
N THR A 69 -3.38 -2.83 10.28
CA THR A 69 -3.20 -1.79 9.28
C THR A 69 -2.84 -0.44 9.89
N ARG A 70 -3.55 -0.03 10.96
CA ARG A 70 -3.23 1.23 11.64
C ARG A 70 -1.84 1.22 12.24
N ARG A 71 -1.47 0.13 12.91
CA ARG A 71 -0.11 -0.04 13.44
C ARG A 71 0.94 0.03 12.33
N GLY A 72 0.71 -0.63 11.20
CA GLY A 72 1.62 -0.60 10.04
C GLY A 72 1.79 0.81 9.48
N ILE A 73 0.70 1.52 9.25
CA ILE A 73 0.71 2.91 8.76
C ILE A 73 1.38 3.85 9.77
N GLU A 74 1.03 3.78 11.06
CA GLU A 74 1.60 4.63 12.11
C GLU A 74 3.12 4.44 12.27
N GLN A 75 3.63 3.23 12.03
CA GLN A 75 5.05 2.91 12.16
C GLN A 75 5.87 3.13 10.89
N ALA A 76 5.22 3.36 9.74
CA ALA A 76 5.88 3.60 8.48
C ALA A 76 6.43 5.03 8.38
N ASP A 77 7.56 5.17 7.70
CA ASP A 77 8.10 6.45 7.26
C ASP A 77 7.43 6.88 5.94
N VAL A 78 7.21 5.90 5.04
CA VAL A 78 6.52 6.08 3.76
C VAL A 78 5.38 5.07 3.64
N VAL A 79 4.22 5.52 3.17
CA VAL A 79 3.07 4.66 2.86
C VAL A 79 2.84 4.68 1.36
N VAL A 80 2.81 3.50 0.75
CA VAL A 80 2.45 3.32 -0.67
C VAL A 80 1.05 2.73 -0.72
N VAL A 81 0.14 3.36 -1.47
CA VAL A 81 -1.23 2.86 -1.64
C VAL A 81 -1.49 2.54 -3.12
N ARG A 82 -1.74 1.27 -3.44
CA ARG A 82 -2.06 0.80 -4.79
C ARG A 82 -3.57 0.77 -5.04
N PHE A 83 -4.01 1.40 -6.13
CA PHE A 83 -5.39 1.35 -6.64
C PHE A 83 -5.51 0.58 -7.97
N GLY A 84 -5.83 -0.71 -7.92
CA GLY A 84 -6.00 -1.58 -9.09
C GLY A 84 -7.43 -1.62 -9.65
N ASP A 85 -7.62 -2.33 -10.76
CA ASP A 85 -8.86 -2.28 -11.57
C ASP A 85 -9.98 -3.20 -11.05
N LYS A 86 -9.62 -4.13 -10.17
CA LYS A 86 -10.55 -5.12 -9.62
C LYS A 86 -11.16 -4.62 -8.31
N TYR A 87 -12.47 -4.78 -8.23
CA TYR A 87 -13.32 -4.41 -7.09
C TYR A 87 -13.26 -2.93 -6.73
N LYS A 88 -14.19 -2.51 -5.87
CA LYS A 88 -14.18 -1.15 -5.33
C LYS A 88 -13.20 -1.09 -4.15
N GLN A 89 -12.11 -0.35 -4.31
CA GLN A 89 -10.99 -0.36 -3.37
C GLN A 89 -11.14 0.65 -2.24
N TRP A 90 -12.29 0.58 -1.55
CA TRP A 90 -12.65 1.52 -0.49
C TRP A 90 -11.71 1.44 0.72
N ASN A 91 -11.18 0.26 1.01
CA ASN A 91 -10.14 0.08 2.03
C ASN A 91 -8.86 0.84 1.66
N ALA A 92 -8.42 0.79 0.40
CA ALA A 92 -7.25 1.53 -0.06
C ALA A 92 -7.46 3.05 0.04
N ALA A 93 -8.64 3.55 -0.35
CA ALA A 93 -8.99 4.96 -0.18
C ALA A 93 -9.02 5.39 1.29
N PHE A 94 -9.55 4.53 2.18
CA PHE A 94 -9.56 4.77 3.62
C PHE A 94 -8.14 4.83 4.19
N ASP A 95 -7.27 3.90 3.80
CA ASP A 95 -5.88 3.86 4.23
C ASP A 95 -5.08 5.07 3.74
N ALA A 96 -5.28 5.51 2.50
CA ALA A 96 -4.67 6.73 1.97
C ALA A 96 -5.11 7.98 2.76
N GLY A 97 -6.42 8.10 3.04
CA GLY A 97 -6.96 9.18 3.86
C GLY A 97 -6.42 9.15 5.29
N TYR A 98 -6.29 7.97 5.90
CA TYR A 98 -5.74 7.83 7.24
C TYR A 98 -4.24 8.17 7.30
N ALA A 99 -3.45 7.70 6.32
CA ALA A 99 -2.04 8.05 6.19
C ALA A 99 -1.85 9.57 6.01
N SER A 100 -2.65 10.19 5.15
CA SER A 100 -2.65 11.64 4.95
C SER A 100 -2.99 12.41 6.23
N ALA A 101 -4.03 11.97 6.97
CA ALA A 101 -4.42 12.59 8.23
C ALA A 101 -3.34 12.50 9.32
N LEU A 102 -2.51 11.46 9.30
CA LEU A 102 -1.35 11.29 10.18
C LEU A 102 -0.10 12.05 9.70
N GLY A 103 -0.15 12.72 8.55
CA GLY A 103 0.99 13.42 7.96
C GLY A 103 2.09 12.48 7.45
N LYS A 104 1.74 11.24 7.08
CA LYS A 104 2.70 10.28 6.52
C LYS A 104 3.09 10.68 5.10
N ALA A 105 4.33 10.37 4.71
CA ALA A 105 4.76 10.51 3.33
C ALA A 105 4.00 9.50 2.46
N LEU A 106 3.04 9.99 1.67
CA LEU A 106 2.13 9.17 0.87
C LEU A 106 2.60 9.11 -0.59
N VAL A 107 2.75 7.90 -1.12
CA VAL A 107 2.89 7.62 -2.54
C VAL A 107 1.66 6.85 -3.01
N VAL A 108 1.04 7.28 -4.10
CA VAL A 108 -0.11 6.59 -4.70
C VAL A 108 0.36 5.88 -5.96
N LEU A 109 -0.08 4.64 -6.16
CA LEU A 109 0.23 3.84 -7.35
C LEU A 109 -1.07 3.42 -8.06
N HIS A 110 -1.33 3.97 -9.24
CA HIS A 110 -2.54 3.67 -10.01
C HIS A 110 -2.32 3.79 -11.51
N PRO A 111 -3.05 3.02 -12.35
CA PRO A 111 -2.98 3.19 -13.80
C PRO A 111 -3.68 4.51 -14.21
N PRO A 112 -3.35 5.12 -15.36
CA PRO A 112 -3.84 6.45 -15.75
C PRO A 112 -5.37 6.61 -15.71
N GLU A 113 -6.11 5.53 -15.96
CA GLU A 113 -7.57 5.48 -15.99
C GLU A 113 -8.21 5.88 -14.66
N HIS A 114 -7.50 5.75 -13.53
CA HIS A 114 -8.00 6.09 -12.20
C HIS A 114 -7.80 7.55 -11.80
N GLN A 115 -7.05 8.34 -12.58
CA GLN A 115 -6.65 9.70 -12.21
C GLN A 115 -7.84 10.61 -11.86
N HIS A 116 -8.94 10.55 -12.63
CA HIS A 116 -10.11 11.39 -12.33
C HIS A 116 -10.80 10.99 -11.02
N ALA A 117 -10.90 9.69 -10.76
CA ALA A 117 -11.54 9.16 -9.55
C ALA A 117 -10.67 9.35 -8.30
N LEU A 118 -9.35 9.46 -8.47
CA LEU A 118 -8.38 9.59 -7.39
C LEU A 118 -7.84 11.02 -7.20
N LYS A 119 -8.31 12.02 -7.96
CA LYS A 119 -7.76 13.38 -7.94
C LYS A 119 -7.62 14.01 -6.54
N GLU A 120 -8.52 13.75 -5.59
CA GLU A 120 -8.39 14.23 -4.21
C GLU A 120 -7.34 13.44 -3.41
N VAL A 121 -7.18 12.14 -3.68
CA VAL A 121 -6.15 11.28 -3.09
C VAL A 121 -4.78 11.66 -3.65
N ASP A 122 -4.69 11.87 -4.96
CA ASP A 122 -3.48 12.31 -5.67
C ASP A 122 -3.02 13.68 -5.18
N ALA A 123 -3.95 14.61 -4.94
CA ALA A 123 -3.65 15.93 -4.38
C ALA A 123 -3.08 15.86 -2.96
N ALA A 124 -3.39 14.80 -2.20
CA ALA A 124 -2.84 14.57 -0.87
C ALA A 124 -1.51 13.80 -0.88
N ALA A 125 -1.13 13.19 -2.01
CA ALA A 125 0.08 12.41 -2.15
C ALA A 125 1.31 13.30 -2.43
N LEU A 126 2.48 12.85 -2.00
CA LEU A 126 3.76 13.49 -2.34
C LEU A 126 4.29 13.04 -3.71
N ALA A 127 3.83 11.87 -4.18
CA ALA A 127 4.10 11.36 -5.51
C ALA A 127 2.96 10.45 -5.98
N VAL A 128 2.67 10.51 -7.28
CA VAL A 128 1.78 9.57 -7.97
C VAL A 128 2.61 8.80 -8.98
N ALA A 129 2.55 7.48 -8.90
CA ALA A 129 3.23 6.53 -9.77
C ALA A 129 2.20 5.73 -10.57
N GLU A 130 2.60 5.32 -11.76
CA GLU A 130 1.85 4.44 -12.67
C GLU A 130 2.36 3.01 -12.59
N GLU A 131 3.69 2.83 -12.44
CA GLU A 131 4.36 1.53 -12.39
C GLU A 131 5.09 1.28 -11.05
N PRO A 132 5.10 0.04 -10.53
CA PRO A 132 5.86 -0.34 -9.33
C PRO A 132 7.33 0.12 -9.32
N GLU A 133 7.99 0.11 -10.47
CA GLU A 133 9.40 0.50 -10.60
C GLU A 133 9.61 1.98 -10.32
N GLN A 134 8.62 2.84 -10.59
CA GLN A 134 8.70 4.25 -10.21
C GLN A 134 8.70 4.41 -8.68
N VAL A 135 7.99 3.55 -7.95
CA VAL A 135 8.06 3.51 -6.48
C VAL A 135 9.46 3.12 -6.01
N VAL A 136 10.08 2.13 -6.65
CA VAL A 136 11.47 1.72 -6.35
C VAL A 136 12.43 2.89 -6.56
N GLU A 137 12.31 3.63 -7.67
CA GLU A 137 13.15 4.81 -7.93
C GLU A 137 12.91 5.93 -6.91
N ILE A 138 11.65 6.15 -6.49
CA ILE A 138 11.33 7.11 -5.42
C ILE A 138 12.05 6.71 -4.13
N LEU A 139 11.97 5.43 -3.72
CA LEU A 139 12.62 4.93 -2.50
C LEU A 139 14.15 5.07 -2.60
N ARG A 140 14.74 4.74 -3.75
CA ARG A 140 16.17 4.91 -4.01
C ARG A 140 16.59 6.37 -3.87
N TYR A 141 15.84 7.29 -4.47
CA TYR A 141 16.11 8.72 -4.37
C TYR A 141 16.00 9.22 -2.93
N VAL A 142 14.96 8.82 -2.20
CA VAL A 142 14.76 9.20 -0.79
C VAL A 142 15.93 8.75 0.09
N LEU A 143 16.45 7.54 -0.13
CA LEU A 143 17.55 6.99 0.68
C LEU A 143 18.93 7.52 0.29
N THR A 144 19.17 7.80 -0.98
CA THR A 144 20.54 7.99 -1.50
C THR A 144 20.76 9.31 -2.24
N GLY A 145 19.68 9.98 -2.65
CA GLY A 145 19.73 11.14 -3.55
C GLY A 145 20.10 10.81 -5.00
N ALA A 146 20.30 9.53 -5.34
CA ALA A 146 20.66 9.11 -6.70
C ALA A 146 19.46 9.17 -7.65
N LEU A 147 19.70 9.61 -8.88
CA LEU A 147 18.71 9.60 -9.95
C LEU A 147 18.78 8.28 -10.75
N PRO A 148 17.68 7.85 -11.38
CA PRO A 148 17.69 6.73 -12.31
C PRO A 148 18.66 7.02 -13.47
N ASP A 149 19.41 6.02 -13.91
CA ASP A 149 20.27 6.16 -15.09
C ASP A 149 19.42 6.25 -16.35
N ARG A 150 19.20 7.48 -16.83
CA ARG A 150 18.37 7.76 -18.01
C ARG A 150 18.94 7.19 -19.29
N ALA A 151 20.26 6.91 -19.35
CA ALA A 151 20.90 6.38 -20.54
C ALA A 151 20.56 4.89 -20.76
N ALA A 152 20.38 4.12 -19.69
CA ALA A 152 20.01 2.71 -19.76
C ALA A 152 18.55 2.50 -20.24
N ARG A 153 17.63 3.39 -19.83
CA ARG A 153 16.19 3.29 -20.17
C ARG A 153 15.82 3.70 -21.59
N ALA A 154 16.69 4.42 -22.31
CA ALA A 154 16.45 4.80 -23.70
C ALA A 154 16.93 3.73 -24.70
N ALA A 155 17.54 2.66 -24.20
CA ALA A 155 18.11 1.57 -25.01
C ALA A 155 17.27 0.28 -24.99
N GLU A 156 16.18 0.25 -24.20
CA GLU A 156 15.09 -0.76 -24.24
C GLU A 156 13.88 -0.20 -24.99
#